data_AF-A0A6I8UZ01-F1
#
_entry.id   AF-A0A6I8UZ01-F1
#
_cell.length_a   1.000
_cell.length_b   1.000
_cell.length_c   1.000
_cell.angle_alpha   90.00
_cell.angle_beta   90.00
_cell.angle_gamma   90.00
#
_symmetry.space_group_name_H-M   'P 1'
#
loop_
_entity.id
_entity.type
_entity.pdbx_description
1 polymer ?
#
loop_
_entity_poly.entity_id
_entity_poly.type
_entity_poly.pdbx_seq_one_letter_code
_entity_poly.pdbx_strand_id
1 'polypeptide(L)'
;MAKKVHPDKSFDPSATETFQALLKAKNVLMDSTMRKDFDQKLRCCYGESSWNRWGNSKRSGRSNGGSNGGLDAGRNGGRFSSFKPQWAFIVLIIFVLIMAYLFYIPSYSLISSEKFPLKCTTTNIKVPYYLAQNRDCFTKYKPLGNLWEIMVENKFWNTMRDACNAEMHYRDASLEYARKMQMPSCDKLDFFTNGY
;
A
#
# COMPACT_ATOMS: atom_id res chain seq x y z
N MET A 1 5.52 -14.15 3.06
CA MET A 1 4.15 -14.10 2.48
C MET A 1 4.02 -15.16 1.36
N ALA A 2 4.07 -16.45 1.71
CA ALA A 2 4.04 -17.55 0.74
C ALA A 2 3.23 -18.74 1.27
N LYS A 3 2.07 -18.46 1.87
CA LYS A 3 1.14 -19.48 2.39
C LYS A 3 -0.31 -19.24 1.99
N LYS A 4 -0.57 -18.33 1.04
CA LYS A 4 -1.94 -17.92 0.66
C LYS A 4 -2.23 -17.93 -0.85
N VAL A 5 -1.42 -18.59 -1.66
CA VAL A 5 -1.72 -18.78 -3.10
C VAL A 5 -1.39 -20.21 -3.48
N HIS A 6 -2.21 -21.14 -2.99
CA HIS A 6 -2.28 -22.50 -3.52
C HIS A 6 -3.39 -22.51 -4.59
N PRO A 7 -3.15 -23.09 -5.78
CA PRO A 7 -4.08 -23.06 -6.92
C PRO A 7 -5.37 -23.87 -6.72
N ASP A 8 -5.65 -24.33 -5.51
CA ASP A 8 -6.82 -25.12 -5.13
C ASP A 8 -7.94 -24.28 -4.47
N LYS A 9 -7.80 -22.94 -4.42
CA LYS A 9 -8.78 -22.05 -3.76
C LYS A 9 -9.25 -20.84 -4.55
N SER A 10 -8.89 -20.73 -5.83
CA SER A 10 -9.39 -19.67 -6.72
C SER A 10 -9.73 -20.25 -8.08
N PHE A 11 -10.98 -20.68 -8.24
CA PHE A 11 -11.58 -20.99 -9.54
C PHE A 11 -11.93 -19.68 -10.25
N ASP A 12 -10.93 -18.83 -10.46
CA ASP A 12 -11.06 -17.56 -11.18
C ASP A 12 -10.01 -17.56 -12.30
N PRO A 13 -10.40 -17.58 -13.59
CA PRO A 13 -9.46 -17.63 -14.70
C PRO A 13 -8.49 -16.44 -14.71
N SER A 14 -8.85 -15.32 -14.06
CA SER A 14 -7.95 -14.16 -13.90
C SER A 14 -6.82 -14.43 -12.88
N ALA A 15 -7.09 -15.24 -11.84
CA ALA A 15 -6.10 -15.59 -10.83
C ALA A 15 -5.01 -16.54 -11.38
N THR A 16 -5.35 -17.38 -12.35
CA THR A 16 -4.37 -18.26 -13.01
C THR A 16 -3.39 -17.50 -13.90
N GLU A 17 -3.86 -16.47 -14.62
CA GLU A 17 -3.00 -15.64 -15.47
C GLU A 17 -2.03 -14.79 -14.66
N THR A 18 -2.51 -14.18 -13.57
CA THR A 18 -1.67 -13.39 -12.66
C THR A 18 -0.63 -14.27 -11.96
N PHE A 19 -0.99 -15.49 -11.54
CA PHE A 19 -0.04 -16.43 -10.97
C PHE A 19 1.00 -16.90 -12.00
N GLN A 20 0.59 -17.16 -13.24
CA GLN A 20 1.51 -17.52 -14.33
C GLN A 20 2.48 -16.39 -14.65
N ALA A 21 2.00 -15.14 -14.66
CA ALA A 21 2.84 -13.95 -14.82
C ALA A 21 3.85 -13.80 -13.67
N LEU A 22 3.42 -14.05 -12.42
CA LEU A 22 4.30 -14.04 -11.25
C LEU A 22 5.37 -15.13 -11.30
N LEU A 23 5.00 -16.35 -11.71
CA LEU A 23 5.96 -17.46 -11.87
C LEU A 23 6.99 -17.15 -12.96
N LYS A 24 6.52 -16.62 -14.10
CA LYS A 24 7.40 -16.21 -15.21
C LYS A 24 8.37 -15.11 -14.77
N ALA A 25 7.87 -14.08 -14.08
CA ALA A 25 8.71 -13.01 -13.54
C ALA A 25 9.73 -13.53 -12.52
N LYS A 26 9.31 -14.42 -11.61
CA LYS A 26 10.19 -15.04 -10.63
C LYS A 26 11.33 -15.81 -11.30
N ASN A 27 11.06 -16.60 -12.34
CA ASN A 27 12.09 -17.38 -13.02
C ASN A 27 13.14 -16.48 -13.70
N VAL A 28 12.72 -15.36 -14.28
CA VAL A 28 13.64 -14.37 -14.88
C VAL A 28 14.47 -13.64 -13.83
N LEU A 29 13.88 -13.30 -12.69
CA LEU A 29 14.55 -12.54 -11.61
C LEU A 29 15.47 -13.40 -10.74
N MET A 30 15.22 -14.71 -10.66
CA MET A 30 16.04 -15.64 -9.89
C MET A 30 17.35 -16.01 -10.59
N ASP A 31 17.39 -15.95 -11.93
CA ASP A 31 18.62 -16.16 -12.70
C ASP A 31 19.37 -14.83 -12.90
N SER A 32 20.60 -14.77 -12.39
CA SER A 32 21.46 -13.59 -12.45
C SER A 32 21.80 -13.12 -13.87
N THR A 33 21.76 -14.02 -14.86
CA THR A 33 22.05 -13.70 -16.27
C THR A 33 20.82 -13.12 -16.95
N MET A 34 19.67 -13.79 -16.83
CA MET A 34 18.38 -13.33 -17.35
C MET A 34 17.94 -12.01 -16.72
N ARG A 35 18.21 -11.82 -15.42
CA ARG A 35 17.95 -10.57 -14.72
C ARG A 35 18.76 -9.41 -15.31
N LYS A 36 20.05 -9.63 -15.60
CA LYS A 36 20.90 -8.60 -16.22
C LYS A 36 20.44 -8.26 -17.63
N ASP A 37 20.04 -9.24 -18.42
CA ASP A 37 19.53 -9.02 -19.78
C ASP A 37 18.18 -8.27 -19.76
N PHE A 38 17.30 -8.61 -18.83
CA PHE A 38 16.05 -7.88 -18.59
C PHE A 38 16.31 -6.42 -18.16
N ASP A 39 17.20 -6.21 -17.19
CA ASP A 39 17.61 -4.88 -16.73
C ASP A 39 18.29 -4.06 -17.84
N GLN A 40 19.09 -4.71 -18.69
CA GLN A 40 19.74 -4.12 -19.86
C GLN A 40 18.71 -3.72 -20.93
N LYS A 41 17.72 -4.57 -21.18
CA LYS A 41 16.64 -4.28 -22.12
C LYS A 41 15.75 -3.14 -21.63
N LEU A 42 15.48 -3.07 -20.32
CA LEU A 42 14.78 -1.93 -19.72
C LEU A 42 15.55 -0.62 -19.93
N ARG A 43 16.88 -0.63 -19.79
CA ARG A 43 17.75 0.54 -20.08
C ARG A 43 17.76 0.97 -21.54
N CYS A 44 17.54 0.04 -22.49
CA CYS A 44 17.49 0.37 -23.92
C CYS A 44 16.10 0.77 -24.42
N CYS A 45 15.01 0.36 -23.75
CA CYS A 45 13.64 0.61 -24.21
C CYS A 45 12.92 1.76 -23.49
N TYR A 46 13.29 2.08 -22.25
CA TYR A 46 12.84 3.28 -21.54
C TYR A 46 14.03 4.22 -21.43
N GLY A 47 14.10 5.18 -22.36
CA GLY A 47 15.27 6.02 -22.58
C GLY A 47 15.83 6.64 -21.31
N GLU A 48 17.08 6.30 -21.01
CA GLU A 48 17.93 7.15 -20.18
C GLU A 48 18.91 7.90 -21.09
N SER A 49 18.70 9.20 -21.11
CA SER A 49 19.49 10.21 -21.78
C SER A 49 20.94 10.22 -21.26
N SER A 50 21.87 10.05 -22.20
CA SER A 50 23.10 10.83 -22.31
C SER A 50 24.01 10.92 -21.07
N TRP A 51 24.70 9.84 -20.66
CA TRP A 51 26.09 9.91 -20.15
C TRP A 51 26.79 8.58 -20.46
N ASN A 52 28.07 8.63 -20.89
CA ASN A 52 28.98 7.49 -21.14
C ASN A 52 29.19 7.03 -22.60
N ARG A 53 28.95 7.89 -23.59
CA ARG A 53 29.56 7.76 -24.93
C ARG A 53 30.80 8.64 -25.08
N TRP A 54 31.70 8.61 -24.11
CA TRP A 54 33.02 9.23 -24.27
C TRP A 54 34.11 8.42 -23.56
N GLY A 55 35.05 7.89 -24.34
CA GLY A 55 36.39 7.57 -23.88
C GLY A 55 36.63 6.12 -23.43
N ASN A 56 36.94 5.22 -24.36
CA ASN A 56 38.29 4.63 -24.39
C ASN A 56 38.47 3.68 -25.59
N SER A 57 38.78 4.31 -26.72
CA SER A 57 39.61 3.69 -27.75
C SER A 57 41.05 3.58 -27.24
N LYS A 58 41.60 2.36 -27.26
CA LYS A 58 43.02 2.01 -27.28
C LYS A 58 43.87 2.46 -26.08
N ARG A 59 44.51 1.50 -25.42
CA ARG A 59 45.98 1.47 -25.23
C ARG A 59 46.44 0.08 -24.76
N SER A 60 46.99 -0.65 -25.71
CA SER A 60 48.07 -1.61 -25.54
C SER A 60 49.20 -0.99 -24.72
N GLY A 61 49.60 -1.64 -23.64
CA GLY A 61 50.75 -1.26 -22.81
C GLY A 61 51.20 -2.47 -22.00
N ARG A 62 52.38 -2.97 -22.33
CA ARG A 62 53.05 -4.17 -21.84
C ARG A 62 54.09 -3.73 -20.80
N SER A 63 54.08 -4.28 -19.59
CA SER A 63 55.32 -4.60 -18.87
C SER A 63 55.10 -5.41 -17.58
N ASN A 64 55.94 -6.45 -17.50
CA ASN A 64 56.28 -7.39 -16.44
C ASN A 64 56.18 -6.94 -14.98
N GLY A 65 55.93 -7.92 -14.11
CA GLY A 65 56.78 -8.14 -12.94
C GLY A 65 56.11 -8.78 -11.73
N GLY A 66 56.55 -9.98 -11.37
CA GLY A 66 56.71 -10.37 -9.96
C GLY A 66 55.65 -11.29 -9.35
N SER A 67 56.09 -12.51 -9.06
CA SER A 67 55.32 -13.63 -8.51
C SER A 67 55.13 -13.61 -6.98
N ASN A 68 54.25 -14.52 -6.56
CA ASN A 68 54.17 -15.28 -5.30
C ASN A 68 53.26 -14.75 -4.20
N GLY A 69 52.30 -15.62 -3.87
CA GLY A 69 51.34 -15.46 -2.80
C GLY A 69 51.98 -15.51 -1.42
N GLY A 70 51.46 -14.65 -0.56
CA GLY A 70 51.55 -14.72 0.89
C GLY A 70 50.12 -14.66 1.43
N LEU A 71 49.77 -15.67 2.23
CA LEU A 71 48.52 -15.80 2.96
C LEU A 71 48.52 -14.75 4.08
N ASP A 72 47.58 -13.81 4.06
CA ASP A 72 47.27 -13.04 5.26
C ASP A 72 45.79 -12.62 5.31
N ALA A 73 45.17 -13.07 6.40
CA ALA A 73 44.26 -12.31 7.23
C ALA A 73 42.97 -11.77 6.60
N GLY A 74 41.95 -12.63 6.66
CA GLY A 74 40.69 -12.25 7.31
C GLY A 74 39.67 -11.47 6.49
N ARG A 75 38.43 -11.62 6.97
CA ARG A 75 37.28 -10.75 6.70
C ARG A 75 36.51 -11.03 5.40
N ASN A 76 35.86 -12.19 5.39
CA ASN A 76 34.55 -12.28 4.75
C ASN A 76 33.55 -11.47 5.62
N GLY A 77 33.08 -10.35 5.10
CA GLY A 77 32.17 -9.46 5.82
C GLY A 77 32.06 -8.08 5.16
N GLY A 78 31.30 -8.01 4.06
CA GLY A 78 30.63 -6.80 3.58
C GLY A 78 31.49 -5.55 3.41
N ARG A 79 31.99 -5.32 2.19
CA ARG A 79 32.44 -4.01 1.72
C ARG A 79 31.26 -3.04 1.61
N PHE A 80 30.79 -2.54 2.74
CA PHE A 80 30.00 -1.31 2.86
C PHE A 80 30.85 -0.25 3.59
N SER A 81 32.10 -0.05 3.16
CA SER A 81 32.96 0.99 3.71
C SER A 81 33.10 2.13 2.68
N SER A 82 32.61 3.30 3.10
CA SER A 82 32.79 4.63 2.49
C SER A 82 31.62 5.28 1.77
N PHE A 83 30.37 4.82 1.97
CA PHE A 83 29.26 5.77 1.92
C PHE A 83 29.35 6.65 3.15
N LYS A 84 29.83 7.89 2.99
CA LYS A 84 29.91 8.88 4.06
C LYS A 84 28.55 8.92 4.81
N PRO A 85 28.53 8.96 6.16
CA PRO A 85 27.30 8.92 6.98
C PRO A 85 26.38 10.17 6.85
N GLN A 86 26.50 10.92 5.77
CA GLN A 86 25.82 12.19 5.54
C GLN A 86 24.34 11.98 5.21
N TRP A 87 24.01 10.84 4.57
CA TRP A 87 22.63 10.41 4.35
C TRP A 87 21.93 10.00 5.65
N ALA A 88 22.67 9.54 6.67
CA ALA A 88 22.07 9.14 7.93
C ALA A 88 21.47 10.33 8.67
N PHE A 89 22.12 11.49 8.65
CA PHE A 89 21.57 12.73 9.22
C PHE A 89 20.35 13.22 8.45
N ILE A 90 20.37 13.14 7.11
CA ILE A 90 19.23 13.51 6.28
C ILE A 90 18.02 12.61 6.60
N VAL A 91 18.23 11.30 6.68
CA VAL A 91 17.18 10.35 7.05
C VAL A 91 16.68 10.57 8.48
N LEU A 92 17.56 10.88 9.43
CA LEU A 92 17.21 11.19 10.82
C LEU A 92 16.36 12.47 10.89
N ILE A 93 16.75 13.54 10.18
CA ILE A 93 15.99 14.78 10.10
C ILE A 93 14.62 14.53 9.46
N ILE A 94 14.55 13.79 8.35
CA ILE A 94 13.28 13.41 7.72
C ILE A 94 12.42 12.61 8.69
N PHE A 95 12.99 11.65 9.42
CA PHE A 95 12.26 10.87 10.41
C PHE A 95 11.72 11.73 11.55
N VAL A 96 12.50 12.70 12.05
CA VAL A 96 12.05 13.66 13.06
C VAL A 96 10.94 14.55 12.52
N LEU A 97 11.05 15.04 11.28
CA LEU A 97 10.01 15.85 10.64
C LEU A 97 8.72 15.05 10.41
N ILE A 98 8.83 13.79 9.99
CA ILE A 98 7.68 12.89 9.83
C ILE A 98 7.02 12.65 11.19
N MET A 99 7.79 12.35 12.22
CA MET A 99 7.25 12.15 13.57
C MET A 99 6.57 13.44 14.07
N ALA A 100 7.23 14.58 13.97
CA ALA A 100 6.65 15.87 14.34
C ALA A 100 5.34 16.16 13.57
N TYR A 101 5.28 15.83 12.28
CA TYR A 101 4.08 15.98 11.47
C TYR A 101 2.93 15.05 11.91
N LEU A 102 3.23 13.79 12.24
CA LEU A 102 2.23 12.85 12.77
C LEU A 102 1.64 13.32 14.10
N PHE A 103 2.44 13.98 14.95
CA PHE A 103 1.96 14.59 16.20
C PHE A 103 1.28 15.95 16.01
N TYR A 104 1.43 16.59 14.84
CA TYR A 104 0.82 17.88 14.54
C TYR A 104 -0.68 17.75 14.22
N ILE A 105 -1.11 16.63 13.63
CA ILE A 105 -2.53 16.40 13.34
C ILE A 105 -3.27 16.14 14.66
N PRO A 106 -4.27 16.97 15.03
CA PRO A 106 -5.01 16.76 16.27
C PRO A 106 -5.80 15.44 16.21
N SER A 107 -5.69 14.63 17.26
CA SER A 107 -6.53 13.44 17.42
C SER A 107 -7.97 13.86 17.73
N TYR A 108 -8.91 13.34 16.95
CA TYR A 108 -10.35 13.59 17.13
C TYR A 108 -11.15 12.30 16.90
N SER A 109 -12.34 12.25 17.49
CA SER A 109 -13.30 11.16 17.32
C SER A 109 -14.65 11.73 16.90
N LEU A 110 -15.41 11.00 16.07
CA LEU A 110 -16.81 11.34 15.75
C LEU A 110 -17.78 10.82 16.83
N ILE A 111 -17.30 9.92 17.68
CA ILE A 111 -18.08 9.26 18.72
C ILE A 111 -17.53 9.70 20.06
N SER A 112 -18.43 9.98 21.00
CA SER A 112 -18.04 10.34 22.36
C SER A 112 -17.28 9.20 23.01
N SER A 113 -16.21 9.53 23.72
CA SER A 113 -15.41 8.57 24.47
C SER A 113 -14.82 9.28 25.68
N GLU A 114 -14.49 8.53 26.73
CA GLU A 114 -13.84 9.06 27.94
C GLU A 114 -12.54 9.82 27.62
N LYS A 115 -11.82 9.39 26.57
CA LYS A 115 -10.60 10.04 26.08
C LYS A 115 -10.85 11.37 25.35
N PHE A 116 -12.09 11.61 24.92
CA PHE A 116 -12.49 12.77 24.13
C PHE A 116 -13.75 13.42 24.72
N PRO A 117 -13.64 14.10 25.89
CA PRO A 117 -14.79 14.65 26.59
C PRO A 117 -15.32 15.95 25.95
N LEU A 118 -14.51 16.68 25.19
CA LEU A 118 -14.90 17.99 24.65
C LEU A 118 -15.68 17.83 23.34
N LYS A 119 -16.97 18.19 23.34
CA LYS A 119 -17.82 18.21 22.14
C LYS A 119 -17.70 19.55 21.41
N CYS A 120 -17.36 19.51 20.14
CA CYS A 120 -17.35 20.64 19.21
C CYS A 120 -18.20 20.31 17.98
N THR A 121 -18.56 21.33 17.20
CA THR A 121 -19.34 21.16 15.96
C THR A 121 -18.67 21.91 14.82
N THR A 122 -18.68 21.34 13.62
CA THR A 122 -18.13 22.02 12.43
C THR A 122 -19.01 23.22 12.02
N THR A 123 -18.44 24.16 11.28
CA THR A 123 -19.17 25.38 10.90
C THR A 123 -20.14 25.16 9.73
N ASN A 124 -19.81 24.28 8.78
CA ASN A 124 -20.56 24.12 7.54
C ASN A 124 -21.78 23.20 7.73
N ILE A 125 -21.54 21.91 7.98
CA ILE A 125 -22.61 20.89 8.12
C ILE A 125 -22.94 20.53 9.57
N LYS A 126 -22.39 21.26 10.55
CA LYS A 126 -22.66 21.12 12.00
C LYS A 126 -22.47 19.69 12.52
N VAL A 127 -21.45 18.98 11.99
CA VAL A 127 -21.14 17.62 12.44
C VAL A 127 -20.49 17.68 13.83
N PRO A 128 -21.00 16.93 14.83
CA PRO A 128 -20.37 16.86 16.14
C PRO A 128 -19.08 16.04 16.08
N TYR A 129 -18.03 16.56 16.70
CA TYR A 129 -16.76 15.88 16.86
C TYR A 129 -16.22 16.11 18.27
N TYR A 130 -15.38 15.18 18.73
CA TYR A 130 -14.89 15.14 20.10
C TYR A 130 -13.37 15.25 20.13
N LEU A 131 -12.85 16.12 21.01
CA LEU A 131 -11.41 16.34 21.20
C LEU A 131 -10.98 16.01 22.63
N ALA A 132 -9.67 15.81 22.79
CA ALA A 132 -9.05 15.65 24.09
C ALA A 132 -9.21 16.93 24.92
N GLN A 133 -9.29 16.78 26.25
CA GLN A 133 -9.60 17.86 27.19
C GLN A 133 -8.67 19.09 27.09
N ASN A 134 -7.41 18.89 26.69
CA ASN A 134 -6.39 19.96 26.60
C ASN A 134 -6.38 20.68 25.23
N ARG A 135 -7.41 20.51 24.40
CA ARG A 135 -7.49 21.09 23.05
C ARG A 135 -8.75 21.95 22.93
N ASP A 136 -8.66 23.01 22.12
CA ASP A 136 -9.80 23.84 21.75
C ASP A 136 -10.45 23.39 20.44
N CYS A 137 -11.70 23.78 20.20
CA CYS A 137 -12.39 23.54 18.93
C CYS A 137 -11.61 24.13 17.73
N PHE A 138 -11.69 23.47 16.57
CA PHE A 138 -10.96 23.87 15.37
C PHE A 138 -11.33 25.27 14.87
N THR A 139 -12.54 25.75 15.18
CA THR A 139 -13.01 27.11 14.89
C THR A 139 -12.06 28.21 15.38
N LYS A 140 -11.29 27.95 16.44
CA LYS A 140 -10.34 28.90 17.03
C LYS A 140 -9.07 29.12 16.18
N TYR A 141 -8.68 28.15 15.34
CA TYR A 141 -7.38 28.13 14.68
C TYR A 141 -7.46 28.46 13.19
N LYS A 142 -8.07 29.59 12.79
CA LYS A 142 -8.16 29.95 11.36
C LYS A 142 -6.78 30.37 10.79
N PRO A 143 -6.42 30.00 9.55
CA PRO A 143 -7.22 29.25 8.55
C PRO A 143 -7.14 27.73 8.68
N LEU A 144 -6.17 27.20 9.43
CA LEU A 144 -5.87 25.77 9.52
C LEU A 144 -7.03 24.93 10.07
N GLY A 145 -7.82 25.50 10.97
CA GLY A 145 -9.03 24.92 11.54
C GLY A 145 -10.08 24.58 10.49
N ASN A 146 -10.19 25.38 9.42
CA ASN A 146 -11.12 25.07 8.32
C ASN A 146 -10.70 23.77 7.60
N LEU A 147 -9.39 23.54 7.42
CA LEU A 147 -8.88 22.31 6.80
C LEU A 147 -9.17 21.08 7.67
N TRP A 148 -9.03 21.23 9.00
CA TRP A 148 -9.36 20.16 9.93
C TRP A 148 -10.86 19.88 9.99
N GLU A 149 -11.72 20.90 9.92
CA GLU A 149 -13.16 20.71 9.78
C GLU A 149 -13.50 19.93 8.50
N ILE A 150 -12.91 20.27 7.35
CA ILE A 150 -13.09 19.49 6.10
C ILE A 150 -12.69 18.03 6.29
N MET A 151 -11.61 17.75 7.02
CA MET A 151 -11.18 16.38 7.31
C MET A 151 -12.22 15.62 8.15
N VAL A 152 -12.77 16.27 9.18
CA VAL A 152 -13.86 15.71 10.02
C VAL A 152 -15.09 15.41 9.17
N GLU A 153 -15.51 16.37 8.35
CA GLU A 153 -16.70 16.28 7.50
C GLU A 153 -16.55 15.16 6.46
N ASN A 154 -15.39 15.05 5.81
CA ASN A 154 -15.10 13.96 4.87
C ASN A 154 -15.18 12.59 5.56
N LYS A 155 -14.61 12.47 6.76
CA LYS A 155 -14.66 11.21 7.53
C LYS A 155 -16.10 10.85 7.92
N PHE A 156 -16.90 11.84 8.31
CA PHE A 156 -18.33 11.64 8.58
C PHE A 156 -19.06 11.09 7.36
N TRP A 157 -18.93 11.76 6.20
CA TRP A 157 -19.59 11.33 4.96
C TRP A 157 -19.16 9.94 4.50
N ASN A 158 -17.85 9.64 4.57
CA ASN A 158 -17.34 8.33 4.21
C ASN A 158 -17.91 7.24 5.11
N THR A 159 -17.95 7.47 6.43
CA THR A 159 -18.53 6.53 7.39
C THR A 159 -20.00 6.24 7.08
N MET A 160 -20.79 7.27 6.76
CA MET A 160 -22.20 7.12 6.42
C MET A 160 -22.39 6.35 5.10
N ARG A 161 -21.55 6.63 4.09
CA ARG A 161 -21.56 5.92 2.81
C ARG A 161 -21.19 4.45 2.99
N ASP A 162 -20.15 4.18 3.77
CA ASP A 162 -19.70 2.81 4.03
C ASP A 162 -20.75 2.01 4.80
N ALA A 163 -21.42 2.62 5.78
CA ALA A 163 -22.54 2.00 6.50
C ALA A 163 -23.71 1.67 5.55
N CYS A 164 -24.11 2.63 4.71
CA CYS A 164 -25.17 2.42 3.72
C CYS A 164 -24.82 1.31 2.72
N ASN A 165 -23.59 1.30 2.21
CA ASN A 165 -23.13 0.25 1.30
C ASN A 165 -23.13 -1.13 1.99
N ALA A 166 -22.70 -1.19 3.26
CA ALA A 166 -22.74 -2.42 4.03
C ALA A 166 -24.18 -2.94 4.24
N GLU A 167 -25.13 -2.07 4.54
CA GLU A 167 -26.56 -2.42 4.65
C GLU A 167 -27.13 -2.92 3.32
N MET A 168 -26.79 -2.25 2.22
CA MET A 168 -27.18 -2.67 0.88
C MET A 168 -26.63 -4.06 0.55
N HIS A 169 -25.34 -4.30 0.78
CA HIS A 169 -24.73 -5.61 0.59
C HIS A 169 -25.38 -6.69 1.45
N TYR A 170 -25.70 -6.38 2.71
CA TYR A 170 -26.42 -7.29 3.59
C TYR A 170 -27.81 -7.63 3.07
N ARG A 171 -28.56 -6.62 2.59
CA ARG A 171 -29.87 -6.82 1.97
C ARG A 171 -29.78 -7.73 0.74
N ASP A 172 -28.86 -7.45 -0.18
CA ASP A 172 -28.73 -8.23 -1.42
C ASP A 172 -28.34 -9.69 -1.13
N ALA A 173 -27.41 -9.91 -0.20
CA ALA A 173 -27.03 -11.24 0.24
C ALA A 173 -28.22 -12.00 0.86
N SER A 174 -29.04 -11.31 1.68
CA SER A 174 -30.23 -11.92 2.28
C SER A 174 -31.29 -12.29 1.24
N LEU A 175 -31.50 -11.45 0.21
CA LEU A 175 -32.44 -11.71 -0.88
C LEU A 175 -31.97 -12.86 -1.78
N GLU A 176 -30.67 -12.94 -2.06
CA GLU A 176 -30.11 -14.05 -2.81
C GLU A 176 -30.26 -15.37 -2.05
N TYR A 177 -30.01 -15.37 -0.74
CA TYR A 177 -30.22 -16.54 0.11
C TYR A 177 -31.70 -16.97 0.12
N ALA A 178 -32.63 -16.02 0.29
CA ALA A 178 -34.06 -16.30 0.25
C ALA A 178 -34.52 -16.87 -1.11
N ARG A 179 -33.98 -16.37 -2.24
CA ARG A 179 -34.27 -16.92 -3.57
C ARG A 179 -33.77 -18.36 -3.76
N LYS A 180 -32.66 -18.72 -3.11
CA LYS A 180 -32.09 -20.06 -3.18
C LYS A 180 -32.79 -21.07 -2.26
N MET A 181 -33.59 -20.61 -1.29
CA MET A 181 -34.39 -21.51 -0.48
C MET A 181 -35.53 -22.10 -1.29
N GLN A 182 -35.58 -23.42 -1.37
CA GLN A 182 -36.69 -24.15 -1.95
C GLN A 182 -37.79 -24.27 -0.88
N MET A 183 -38.96 -23.69 -1.13
CA MET A 183 -40.08 -23.72 -0.19
C MET A 183 -40.95 -24.96 -0.47
N PRO A 184 -41.08 -25.93 0.46
CA PRO A 184 -41.77 -27.20 0.21
C PRO A 184 -43.27 -27.07 -0.05
N SER A 185 -43.85 -25.87 0.14
CA SER A 185 -45.26 -25.59 -0.11
C SER A 185 -45.52 -24.88 -1.44
N CYS A 186 -44.49 -24.41 -2.15
CA CYS A 186 -44.62 -23.79 -3.48
C CYS A 186 -44.79 -24.83 -4.59
N ASP A 187 -44.15 -26.00 -4.47
CA ASP A 187 -44.30 -27.11 -5.42
C ASP A 187 -45.75 -27.61 -5.52
N LYS A 188 -46.50 -27.52 -4.41
CA LYS A 188 -47.93 -27.84 -4.40
C LYS A 188 -48.79 -26.81 -5.14
N LEU A 189 -48.38 -25.54 -5.19
CA LEU A 189 -49.14 -24.48 -5.87
C LEU A 189 -48.92 -24.49 -7.38
N ASP A 190 -47.72 -24.79 -7.86
CA ASP A 190 -47.41 -24.91 -9.30
C ASP A 190 -48.16 -26.06 -9.98
N PHE A 191 -48.46 -27.13 -9.24
CA PHE A 191 -49.28 -28.24 -9.73
C PHE A 191 -50.74 -27.83 -9.98
N PHE A 192 -51.30 -26.91 -9.17
CA PHE A 192 -52.68 -26.44 -9.34
C PHE A 192 -52.82 -25.33 -10.38
N THR A 193 -51.76 -24.54 -10.63
CA THR A 193 -51.80 -23.43 -11.60
C THR A 193 -51.49 -23.85 -13.03
N ASN A 194 -50.66 -24.88 -13.25
CA ASN A 194 -50.29 -25.38 -14.58
C ASN A 194 -51.09 -26.63 -15.03
N GLY A 195 -52.12 -27.03 -14.27
CA GLY A 195 -52.92 -28.23 -14.51
C GLY A 195 -54.28 -28.01 -15.20
N TYR A 196 -54.58 -26.80 -15.70
CA TYR A 196 -55.77 -26.48 -16.50
C TYR A 196 -55.39 -25.87 -17.85
#